data_AF-A0A0J0YP20-F1
#
_entry.id   AF-A0A0J0YP20-F1
#
_cell.length_a   1.000
_cell.length_b   1.000
_cell.length_c   1.000
_cell.angle_alpha   90.00
_cell.angle_beta   90.00
_cell.angle_gamma   90.00
#
_symmetry.space_group_name_H-M   'P 1'
#
loop_
_entity.id
_entity.type
_entity.pdbx_description
1 polymer ?
#
loop_
_entity_poly.entity_id
_entity_poly.type
_entity_poly.pdbx_seq_one_letter_code
_entity_poly.pdbx_strand_id
1 'polypeptide(L)'
;QTEAAKRKNATWLAQGTIYPDVIESAGSKPKKAHAIKSHHNVGGLPETLNLSLVEPLRDLFKDEMRELGVALGLPREMVYR
;
A
#
# COMPACT_ATOMS: atom_id res chain seq x y z
N GLN A 1 -7.83 -1.60 -13.79
CA GLN A 1 -7.28 -2.87 -14.31
C GLN A 1 -6.59 -2.73 -15.67
N THR A 2 -6.89 -1.69 -16.46
CA THR A 2 -6.32 -1.45 -17.80
C THR A 2 -4.79 -1.44 -17.84
N GLU A 3 -4.12 -0.81 -16.87
CA GLU A 3 -2.65 -0.78 -16.83
C GLU A 3 -2.01 -2.11 -16.44
N ALA A 4 -2.63 -2.87 -15.54
CA ALA A 4 -2.17 -4.23 -15.19
C ALA A 4 -2.32 -5.19 -16.38
N ALA A 5 -3.43 -5.09 -17.13
CA ALA A 5 -3.67 -5.89 -18.33
C ALA A 5 -2.64 -5.63 -19.46
N LYS A 6 -2.00 -4.46 -19.48
CA LYS A 6 -0.91 -4.14 -20.43
C LYS A 6 0.40 -4.85 -20.06
N ARG A 7 0.57 -5.31 -18.82
CA ARG A 7 1.79 -5.95 -18.32
C ARG A 7 1.57 -7.46 -18.18
N LYS A 8 1.76 -8.19 -19.29
CA LYS A 8 1.44 -9.62 -19.40
C LYS A 8 2.11 -10.55 -18.38
N ASN A 9 3.24 -10.15 -17.79
CA ASN A 9 4.04 -10.99 -16.87
C ASN A 9 4.18 -10.37 -15.48
N ALA A 10 3.31 -9.43 -15.10
CA ALA A 10 3.32 -8.94 -13.73
C ALA A 10 2.80 -10.05 -12.80
N THR A 11 3.60 -10.42 -11.79
CA THR A 11 3.23 -11.37 -10.73
C THR A 11 2.95 -10.66 -9.41
N TRP A 12 3.56 -9.49 -9.22
CA TRP A 12 3.52 -8.75 -7.97
C TRP A 12 2.95 -7.35 -8.16
N LEU A 13 2.22 -6.88 -7.17
CA LEU A 13 1.83 -5.49 -7.02
C LEU A 13 2.50 -4.92 -5.77
N ALA A 14 3.41 -3.98 -5.96
CA ALA A 14 4.00 -3.24 -4.85
C ALA A 14 3.04 -2.13 -4.37
N GLN A 15 2.85 -2.02 -3.06
CA GLN A 15 2.13 -0.92 -2.43
C GLN A 15 3.02 -0.20 -1.41
N GLY A 16 2.90 1.13 -1.37
CA GLY A 16 3.62 1.98 -0.42
C GLY A 16 2.90 2.15 0.92
N THR A 17 2.15 1.13 1.37
CA THR A 17 1.47 1.12 2.67
C THR A 17 2.47 1.32 3.79
N ILE A 18 2.22 2.25 4.71
CA ILE A 18 3.04 2.50 5.89
C ILE A 18 2.32 2.10 7.18
N TYR A 19 3.06 1.99 8.29
CA TYR A 19 2.53 1.51 9.56
C TYR A 19 1.28 2.27 10.06
N PRO A 20 1.17 3.61 9.92
CA PRO A 20 -0.06 4.35 10.19
C PRO A 20 -1.30 3.83 9.42
N ASP A 21 -1.14 3.41 8.17
CA ASP A 21 -2.26 2.90 7.36
C ASP A 21 -2.76 1.54 7.88
N VAL A 22 -1.85 0.73 8.44
CA VAL A 22 -2.15 -0.58 9.02
C VAL A 22 -2.96 -0.43 10.31
N ILE A 23 -2.59 0.50 11.19
CA ILE A 23 -3.31 0.73 12.44
C ILE A 23 -4.70 1.31 12.21
N GLU A 24 -4.87 2.22 11.24
CA GLU A 24 -6.17 2.79 10.89
C GLU A 24 -7.11 1.73 10.31
N SER A 25 -6.59 0.86 9.44
CA SER A 25 -7.36 -0.24 8.86
C SER A 25 -7.68 -1.36 9.86
N ALA A 26 -6.82 -1.60 10.86
CA ALA A 26 -7.07 -2.55 11.94
C ALA A 26 -8.07 -2.03 12.99
N GLY A 27 -8.03 -0.74 13.32
CA GLY A 27 -8.91 -0.08 14.30
C GLY A 27 -10.35 0.09 13.82
N SER A 28 -10.58 0.06 12.51
CA SER A 28 -11.89 0.23 11.86
C SER A 28 -12.75 -1.04 11.83
N LYS A 29 -12.50 -2.02 12.71
CA LYS A 29 -13.33 -3.23 12.88
C LYS A 29 -14.31 -3.11 14.07
N PRO A 30 -15.29 -2.18 14.12
CA PRO A 30 -16.41 -2.40 15.02
C PRO A 30 -17.25 -3.56 14.44
N LYS A 31 -17.53 -4.54 15.29
CA LYS A 31 -18.46 -5.65 15.01
C LYS A 31 -19.77 -5.07 14.46
N LYS A 32 -20.15 -5.48 13.24
CA LYS A 32 -21.32 -5.03 12.45
C LYS A 32 -21.12 -3.75 11.64
N ALA A 33 -20.39 -3.83 10.53
CA ALA A 33 -20.64 -2.94 9.39
C ALA A 33 -20.55 -3.74 8.11
N HIS A 34 -21.72 -3.94 7.49
CA HIS A 34 -21.88 -4.45 6.14
C HIS A 34 -20.97 -3.67 5.17
N ALA A 35 -20.25 -4.40 4.32
CA ALA A 35 -19.97 -4.12 2.91
C ALA A 35 -19.84 -2.65 2.44
N ILE A 36 -19.23 -1.76 3.21
CA ILE A 36 -18.96 -0.40 2.79
C ILE A 36 -17.45 -0.22 2.70
N LYS A 37 -16.97 -0.32 1.46
CA LYS A 37 -15.64 0.09 0.95
C LYS A 37 -14.43 -0.64 1.52
N SER A 38 -14.26 -1.92 1.16
CA SER A 38 -12.95 -2.56 1.16
C SER A 38 -12.10 -2.06 -0.03
N HIS A 39 -11.64 -0.82 0.06
CA HIS A 39 -10.52 -0.27 -0.72
C HIS A 39 -9.58 0.44 0.26
N HIS A 40 -9.21 -0.27 1.32
CA HIS A 40 -8.02 0.09 2.08
C HIS A 40 -6.89 -0.77 1.51
N ASN A 41 -5.67 -0.24 1.49
CA ASN A 41 -4.47 -0.92 1.00
C ASN A 41 -4.16 -2.28 1.66
N VAL A 42 -5.03 -2.78 2.54
CA VAL A 42 -4.92 -4.07 3.25
C VAL A 42 -6.17 -4.96 3.01
N GLY A 43 -7.10 -4.53 2.15
CA GLY A 43 -8.18 -5.35 1.63
C GLY A 43 -7.72 -5.93 0.31
N GLY A 44 -7.46 -7.24 0.28
CA GLY A 44 -6.82 -7.95 -0.81
C GLY A 44 -7.30 -7.56 -2.21
N LEU A 45 -6.40 -7.74 -3.18
CA LEU A 45 -6.66 -7.43 -4.58
C LEU A 45 -7.95 -8.11 -5.07
N PRO A 46 -8.71 -7.48 -6.00
CA PRO A 46 -9.83 -8.15 -6.64
C PRO A 46 -9.38 -9.54 -7.10
N GLU A 47 -10.17 -10.59 -6.87
CA GLU A 47 -9.78 -11.97 -7.27
C GLU A 47 -9.47 -12.09 -8.79
N THR A 48 -9.96 -11.14 -9.59
CA THR A 48 -9.68 -11.00 -11.02
C THR A 48 -8.26 -10.50 -11.33
N LEU A 49 -7.59 -9.88 -10.36
CA LEU A 49 -6.21 -9.44 -10.41
C LEU A 49 -5.36 -10.55 -9.75
N ASN A 50 -4.90 -11.51 -10.55
CA ASN A 50 -3.96 -12.56 -10.15
C ASN A 50 -2.55 -12.01 -9.83
N LEU A 51 -2.45 -10.98 -8.99
CA LEU A 51 -1.20 -10.39 -8.52
C LEU A 51 -1.06 -10.63 -7.02
N SER A 52 0.14 -10.98 -6.60
CA SER A 52 0.50 -11.07 -5.19
C SER A 52 0.95 -9.71 -4.67
N LEU A 53 0.51 -9.34 -3.46
CA LEU A 53 0.81 -8.02 -2.89
C LEU A 53 2.17 -8.01 -2.19
N VAL A 54 2.93 -6.92 -2.36
CA VAL A 54 4.18 -6.66 -1.64
C VAL A 54 4.14 -5.28 -1.01
N GLU A 55 4.27 -5.20 0.31
CA GLU A 55 4.20 -3.95 1.09
C GLU A 55 5.50 -3.73 1.87
N PRO A 56 6.59 -3.29 1.22
CA PRO A 56 7.90 -3.24 1.87
C PRO A 56 8.02 -2.15 2.95
N LEU A 57 7.11 -1.18 2.97
CA LEU A 57 7.13 -0.04 3.90
C LEU A 57 6.15 -0.22 5.07
N ARG A 58 5.49 -1.38 5.16
CA ARG A 58 4.37 -1.65 6.08
C ARG A 58 4.72 -1.43 7.55
N ASP A 59 5.98 -1.64 7.90
CA ASP A 59 6.46 -1.55 9.29
C ASP A 59 7.15 -0.20 9.59
N LEU A 60 7.15 0.74 8.65
CA LEU A 60 7.79 2.04 8.80
C LEU A 60 6.77 3.14 9.10
N PHE A 61 7.17 4.09 9.95
CA PHE A 61 6.49 5.37 10.09
C PHE A 61 6.87 6.34 8.97
N LYS A 62 6.14 7.47 8.88
CA LYS A 62 6.28 8.42 7.76
C LYS A 62 7.61 9.16 7.77
N ASP A 63 8.18 9.41 8.94
CA ASP A 63 9.53 9.95 9.15
C ASP A 63 10.60 8.93 8.73
N GLU A 64 10.50 7.68 9.16
CA GLU A 64 11.43 6.60 8.76
C GLU A 64 11.41 6.36 7.24
N MET A 65 10.21 6.39 6.63
CA MET A 65 10.05 6.30 5.17
C MET A 65 10.72 7.48 4.45
N ARG A 66 10.64 8.69 5.02
CA ARG A 66 11.30 9.89 4.47
C ARG A 66 12.81 9.77 4.54
N GLU A 67 13.35 9.34 5.68
CA GLU A 67 14.79 9.11 5.85
C GLU A 67 15.29 8.05 4.86
N LEU A 68 14.55 6.95 4.70
CA LEU A 68 14.83 5.92 3.70
C LEU A 68 14.82 6.49 2.28
N GLY A 69 13.84 7.33 1.94
CA GLY A 69 13.76 7.99 0.64
C GLY A 69 14.99 8.86 0.33
N VAL A 70 15.45 9.64 1.31
CA VAL A 70 16.69 10.44 1.18
C VAL A 70 17.92 9.54 1.04
N ALA A 71 18.02 8.47 1.85
CA ALA A 71 19.13 7.52 1.78
C ALA A 71 19.20 6.78 0.43
N LEU A 72 18.06 6.55 -0.22
CA LEU A 72 17.95 5.98 -1.56
C LEU A 72 18.22 7.00 -2.69
N GLY A 73 18.50 8.26 -2.35
CA GLY A 73 18.84 9.31 -3.32
C GLY A 73 17.64 10.02 -3.95
N LEU A 74 16.44 9.90 -3.38
CA LEU A 74 15.28 10.65 -3.87
C LEU A 74 15.43 12.15 -3.56
N PRO A 75 14.95 13.05 -4.45
CA PRO A 75 15.00 14.49 -4.20
C PRO A 75 14.28 14.86 -2.90
N ARG A 76 14.95 15.61 -2.02
CA ARG A 76 14.41 15.99 -0.70
C ARG A 76 13.08 16.73 -0.82
N GLU A 77 12.92 17.59 -1.82
CA GLU A 77 11.68 18.33 -2.08
C GLU A 77 10.50 17.40 -2.43
N MET A 78 10.76 16.25 -3.06
CA MET A 78 9.74 15.24 -3.34
C MET A 78 9.37 14.47 -2.06
N VAL A 79 10.38 14.09 -1.27
CA VAL A 79 10.20 13.27 -0.05
C VAL A 79 9.46 14.02 1.06
N TYR A 80 9.72 15.33 1.20
CA TYR A 80 9.15 16.18 2.26
C TYR A 80 7.97 17.05 1.80
N ARG A 81 7.37 16.71 0.66
CA ARG A 81 6.13 17.32 0.18
C ARG A 81 4.95 17.12 1.13
#